data_AF-A0AAJ6NI18-F1
#
_entry.id   AF-A0AAJ6NI18-F1
#
_cell.length_a   1.000
_cell.length_b   1.000
_cell.length_c   1.000
_cell.angle_alpha   90.00
_cell.angle_beta   90.00
_cell.angle_gamma   90.00
#
_symmetry.space_group_name_H-M   'P 1'
#
loop_
_entity.id
_entity.type
_entity.pdbx_description
1 polymer ?
#
loop_
_entity_poly.entity_id
_entity_poly.type
_entity_poly.pdbx_seq_one_letter_code
_entity_poly.pdbx_strand_id
1 'polypeptide(L)'
;MKIFKKIFYLLKFYTMYSNKKRGVNEAIDNEADLIVLNPTSVDAIIPKKIWMYWEGPLAGFVEKCVEQVKKTNPDYEVHFLTPDTVKSFCDIDFGRFPKATPQQKADLLRFELIYQYGGIWLDASTIVYESLDWIQDLVKKTQTNSFAYYRAKNTTIKTSPVLENWLLASAAKNPFFKYWFDELVTAIELTPKAYLQKLKETEPDYQDLIQHIGRLEYLVAYVACQKVMRNHLPSMCLINCDKNALYFQVKHQWVKEKVLIDMAIHYPPAEMPKLIKLAGKERKTLSHYYEKGMYLEGSLLDI
;
A
#
# COMPACT_ATOMS: atom_id res chain seq x y z
N MET A 1 13.76 25.99 11.79
CA MET A 1 14.21 24.66 12.28
C MET A 1 14.04 23.51 11.27
N LYS A 2 12.88 23.32 10.60
CA LYS A 2 12.67 22.21 9.64
C LYS A 2 13.59 22.24 8.41
N ILE A 3 13.86 23.43 7.86
CA ILE A 3 14.75 23.60 6.69
C ILE A 3 16.20 23.24 7.02
N PHE A 4 16.71 23.67 8.18
CA PHE A 4 18.06 23.31 8.63
C PHE A 4 18.25 21.80 8.79
N LYS A 5 17.26 21.09 9.37
CA LYS A 5 17.30 19.62 9.47
C LYS A 5 17.37 18.96 8.09
N LYS A 6 16.58 19.44 7.13
CA LYS A 6 16.61 18.94 5.74
C LYS A 6 18.00 19.12 5.11
N ILE A 7 18.54 20.33 5.16
CA ILE A 7 19.87 20.65 4.60
C ILE A 7 20.95 19.81 5.28
N PHE A 8 20.87 19.66 6.60
CA PHE A 8 21.82 18.83 7.35
C PHE A 8 21.82 17.36 6.88
N TYR A 9 20.66 16.72 6.77
CA TYR A 9 20.61 15.31 6.32
C TYR A 9 20.96 15.15 4.85
N LEU A 10 20.69 16.15 4.03
CA LEU A 10 21.12 16.17 2.64
C LEU A 10 22.65 16.25 2.52
N LEU A 11 23.29 17.16 3.26
CA LEU A 11 24.75 17.25 3.34
C LEU A 11 25.34 15.95 3.90
N LYS A 12 24.73 15.39 4.95
CA LYS A 12 25.13 14.10 5.51
C LYS A 12 25.08 12.99 4.46
N PHE A 13 24.02 12.93 3.65
CA PHE A 13 23.91 11.97 2.55
C PHE A 13 25.08 12.10 1.57
N TYR A 14 25.36 13.31 1.07
CA TYR A 14 26.47 13.54 0.14
C TYR A 14 27.84 13.19 0.75
N THR A 15 28.08 13.58 2.00
CA THR A 15 29.31 13.22 2.73
C THR A 15 29.44 11.70 2.89
N MET A 16 28.38 11.00 3.26
CA MET A 16 28.42 9.54 3.44
C MET A 16 28.62 8.82 2.10
N TYR A 17 27.93 9.26 1.04
CA TYR A 17 28.07 8.72 -0.31
C TYR A 17 29.50 8.88 -0.84
N SER A 18 30.05 10.09 -0.78
CA SER A 18 31.41 10.39 -1.26
C SER A 18 32.50 9.61 -0.52
N ASN A 19 32.32 9.38 0.78
CA ASN A 19 33.30 8.66 1.61
C ASN A 19 33.00 7.16 1.75
N LYS A 20 31.96 6.65 1.06
CA LYS A 20 31.45 5.26 1.21
C LYS A 20 31.26 4.85 2.68
N LYS A 21 30.88 5.79 3.55
CA LYS A 21 30.65 5.54 4.98
C LYS A 21 29.26 4.97 5.17
N ARG A 22 29.18 3.67 5.44
CA ARG A 22 27.91 2.93 5.56
C ARG A 22 27.62 2.55 7.01
N GLY A 23 26.35 2.64 7.38
CA GLY A 23 25.79 1.96 8.56
C GLY A 23 25.09 0.67 8.12
N VAL A 24 24.41 0.01 9.06
CA VAL A 24 23.56 -1.16 8.81
C VAL A 24 22.14 -0.80 9.24
N ASN A 25 21.16 -1.12 8.40
CA ASN A 25 19.75 -0.93 8.74
C ASN A 25 19.30 -1.96 9.80
N GLU A 26 18.35 -1.56 10.64
CA GLU A 26 17.68 -2.49 11.56
C GLU A 26 16.72 -3.38 10.77
N ALA A 27 16.58 -4.64 11.22
CA ALA A 27 15.59 -5.55 10.66
C ALA A 27 14.17 -5.04 10.93
N ILE A 28 13.28 -5.27 9.98
CA ILE A 28 11.84 -5.00 10.17
C ILE A 28 11.17 -6.26 10.68
N ASP A 29 10.09 -6.10 11.44
CA ASP A 29 9.25 -7.23 11.82
C ASP A 29 8.33 -7.61 10.65
N ASN A 30 8.59 -8.76 10.04
CA ASN A 30 7.88 -9.25 8.86
C ASN A 30 6.46 -9.79 9.17
N GLU A 31 6.11 -10.02 10.43
CA GLU A 31 4.76 -10.44 10.89
C GLU A 31 4.17 -9.44 11.92
N ALA A 32 4.61 -8.17 11.86
CA ALA A 32 4.36 -7.18 12.90
C ALA A 32 2.90 -7.02 13.32
N ASP A 33 2.66 -7.20 14.63
CA ASP A 33 1.37 -7.02 15.30
C ASP A 33 0.19 -7.66 14.53
N LEU A 34 0.35 -8.92 14.10
CA LEU A 34 -0.66 -9.65 13.32
C LEU A 34 -2.06 -9.58 13.95
N ILE A 35 -3.05 -9.15 13.16
CA ILE A 35 -4.48 -9.23 13.49
C ILE A 35 -5.15 -10.25 12.58
N VAL A 36 -5.97 -11.13 13.15
CA VAL A 36 -6.80 -12.08 12.41
C VAL A 36 -8.27 -11.73 12.65
N LEU A 37 -8.98 -11.41 11.58
CA LEU A 37 -10.41 -11.09 11.61
C LEU A 37 -11.19 -12.25 11.00
N ASN A 38 -12.25 -12.67 11.69
CA ASN A 38 -13.26 -13.62 11.21
C ASN A 38 -12.67 -14.84 10.47
N PRO A 39 -11.81 -15.66 11.12
CA PRO A 39 -11.25 -16.86 10.49
C PRO A 39 -12.36 -17.83 10.07
N THR A 40 -12.13 -18.54 8.98
CA THR A 40 -13.06 -19.48 8.34
C THR A 40 -12.49 -20.89 8.34
N SER A 41 -13.31 -21.90 8.05
CA SER A 41 -12.86 -23.29 7.96
C SER A 41 -12.40 -23.72 6.55
N VAL A 42 -12.49 -22.82 5.56
CA VAL A 42 -12.19 -23.12 4.16
C VAL A 42 -10.84 -22.51 3.80
N ASP A 43 -9.94 -23.35 3.28
CA ASP A 43 -8.66 -22.89 2.74
C ASP A 43 -8.91 -22.03 1.49
N ALA A 44 -8.74 -20.73 1.63
CA ALA A 44 -8.81 -19.82 0.50
C ALA A 44 -7.52 -19.88 -0.32
N ILE A 45 -7.67 -19.99 -1.64
CA ILE A 45 -6.58 -19.89 -2.60
C ILE A 45 -6.58 -18.49 -3.18
N ILE A 46 -5.46 -17.78 -3.02
CA ILE A 46 -5.18 -16.50 -3.65
C ILE A 46 -4.60 -16.79 -5.04
N PRO A 47 -5.29 -16.42 -6.14
CA PRO A 47 -4.77 -16.59 -7.49
C PRO A 47 -3.37 -15.98 -7.65
N LYS A 48 -2.49 -16.65 -8.41
CA LYS A 48 -1.15 -16.16 -8.77
C LYS A 48 -1.20 -15.05 -9.82
N LYS A 49 -1.90 -13.96 -9.49
CA LYS A 49 -2.04 -12.74 -10.30
C LYS A 49 -1.63 -11.54 -9.48
N ILE A 50 -0.80 -10.67 -10.06
CA ILE A 50 -0.42 -9.39 -9.45
C ILE A 50 -0.95 -8.28 -10.34
N TRP A 51 -1.84 -7.46 -9.81
CA TRP A 51 -2.42 -6.29 -10.46
C TRP A 51 -1.70 -5.04 -10.01
N MET A 52 -1.17 -4.29 -10.97
CA MET A 52 -0.52 -3.02 -10.76
C MET A 52 -1.14 -2.03 -11.75
N TYR A 53 -1.36 -0.78 -11.35
CA TYR A 53 -1.88 0.26 -12.23
C TYR A 53 -1.03 1.52 -12.15
N TRP A 54 -0.78 2.13 -13.31
CA TRP A 54 -0.10 3.41 -13.39
C TRP A 54 -0.75 4.31 -14.43
N GLU A 55 -1.00 5.56 -14.02
CA GLU A 55 -1.52 6.61 -14.88
C GLU A 55 -0.48 7.73 -14.98
N GLY A 56 -0.05 8.02 -16.21
CA GLY A 56 0.98 9.00 -16.52
C GLY A 56 2.25 8.35 -17.09
N PRO A 57 3.28 9.16 -17.38
CA PRO A 57 4.53 8.66 -17.95
C PRO A 57 5.19 7.67 -16.97
N LEU A 58 5.53 6.49 -17.50
CA LEU A 58 6.42 5.55 -16.82
C LEU A 58 7.83 6.13 -16.91
N ALA A 59 8.38 6.61 -15.80
CA ALA A 59 9.70 7.17 -15.77
C ALA A 59 10.44 6.77 -14.48
N GLY A 60 11.67 6.30 -14.67
CA GLY A 60 12.65 6.11 -13.60
C GLY A 60 12.33 4.94 -12.69
N PHE A 61 12.34 5.20 -11.38
CA PHE A 61 12.36 4.18 -10.34
C PHE A 61 11.12 3.27 -10.29
N VAL A 62 9.97 3.73 -10.79
CA VAL A 62 8.74 2.91 -10.79
C VAL A 62 8.84 1.73 -11.76
N GLU A 63 9.48 1.93 -12.90
CA GLU A 63 9.74 0.84 -13.85
C GLU A 63 10.59 -0.25 -13.20
N LYS A 64 11.62 0.15 -12.43
CA LYS A 64 12.47 -0.77 -11.67
C LYS A 64 11.72 -1.51 -10.58
N CYS A 65 10.78 -0.86 -9.89
CA CYS A 65 9.89 -1.58 -8.99
C CYS A 65 9.06 -2.65 -9.72
N VAL A 66 8.51 -2.35 -10.91
CA VAL A 66 7.72 -3.32 -11.70
C VAL A 66 8.58 -4.47 -12.21
N GLU A 67 9.78 -4.19 -12.73
CA GLU A 67 10.76 -5.20 -13.14
C GLU A 67 11.14 -6.11 -11.97
N GLN A 68 11.42 -5.51 -10.81
CA GLN A 68 11.76 -6.24 -9.60
C GLN A 68 10.62 -7.14 -9.15
N VAL A 69 9.36 -6.68 -9.20
CA VAL A 69 8.19 -7.52 -8.90
C VAL A 69 8.12 -8.73 -9.84
N LYS A 70 8.30 -8.53 -11.15
CA LYS A 70 8.32 -9.64 -12.13
C LYS A 70 9.46 -10.62 -11.86
N LYS A 71 10.64 -10.12 -11.49
CA LYS A 71 11.83 -10.92 -11.19
C LYS A 71 11.67 -11.75 -9.93
N THR A 72 11.07 -11.20 -8.86
CA THR A 72 10.88 -11.90 -7.58
C THR A 72 9.67 -12.82 -7.56
N ASN A 73 8.74 -12.67 -8.51
CA ASN A 73 7.50 -13.43 -8.60
C ASN A 73 7.36 -14.13 -9.96
N PRO A 74 8.31 -15.01 -10.37
CA PRO A 74 8.31 -15.60 -11.71
C PRO A 74 7.09 -16.48 -12.00
N ASP A 75 6.45 -17.03 -10.95
CA ASP A 75 5.26 -17.89 -11.07
C ASP A 75 3.93 -17.10 -11.05
N TYR A 76 3.99 -15.77 -10.98
CA TYR A 76 2.81 -14.91 -11.02
C TYR A 76 2.60 -14.29 -12.40
N GLU A 77 1.33 -14.18 -12.79
CA GLU A 77 0.91 -13.33 -13.90
C GLU A 77 0.89 -11.87 -13.43
N VAL A 78 1.91 -11.09 -13.82
CA VAL A 78 2.03 -9.67 -13.43
C VAL A 78 1.40 -8.75 -14.48
N HIS A 79 0.21 -8.26 -14.16
CA HIS A 79 -0.55 -7.29 -14.95
C HIS A 79 -0.18 -5.87 -14.58
N PHE A 80 0.73 -5.26 -15.36
CA PHE A 80 1.00 -3.82 -15.26
C PHE A 80 0.07 -3.05 -16.21
N LEU A 81 -0.97 -2.46 -15.64
CA LEU A 81 -2.08 -1.84 -16.35
C LEU A 81 -1.92 -0.31 -16.47
N THR A 82 -2.47 0.21 -17.55
CA THR A 82 -2.52 1.64 -17.91
C THR A 82 -3.97 2.02 -18.21
N PRO A 83 -4.31 3.32 -18.36
CA PRO A 83 -5.67 3.72 -18.77
C PRO A 83 -6.17 3.04 -20.05
N ASP A 84 -5.27 2.63 -20.94
CA ASP A 84 -5.62 1.98 -22.21
C ASP A 84 -5.81 0.47 -22.03
N THR A 85 -4.93 -0.20 -21.28
CA THR A 85 -4.96 -1.67 -21.13
C THR A 85 -5.94 -2.15 -20.08
N VAL A 86 -6.26 -1.32 -19.07
CA VAL A 86 -7.18 -1.70 -17.97
C VAL A 86 -8.60 -2.02 -18.46
N LYS A 87 -9.02 -1.42 -19.58
CA LYS A 87 -10.33 -1.64 -20.21
C LYS A 87 -10.55 -3.08 -20.67
N SER A 88 -9.49 -3.87 -20.83
CA SER A 88 -9.61 -5.30 -21.18
C SER A 88 -10.01 -6.16 -19.98
N PHE A 89 -9.95 -5.62 -18.76
CA PHE A 89 -10.23 -6.33 -17.52
C PHE A 89 -11.39 -5.74 -16.73
N CYS A 90 -11.75 -4.49 -17.00
CA CYS A 90 -12.66 -3.70 -16.18
C CYS A 90 -13.48 -2.73 -17.03
N ASP A 91 -14.80 -2.79 -16.88
CA ASP A 91 -15.77 -1.98 -17.64
C ASP A 91 -16.39 -0.85 -16.79
N ILE A 92 -15.62 -0.27 -15.87
CA ILE A 92 -16.11 0.87 -15.07
C ILE A 92 -16.34 2.07 -16.00
N ASP A 93 -17.60 2.50 -16.08
CA ASP A 93 -17.96 3.77 -16.72
C ASP A 93 -17.53 4.95 -15.86
N PHE A 94 -16.29 5.42 -16.08
CA PHE A 94 -15.76 6.62 -15.42
C PHE A 94 -16.49 7.91 -15.81
N GLY A 95 -17.35 7.90 -16.84
CA GLY A 95 -18.23 9.01 -17.19
C GLY A 95 -19.22 9.34 -16.07
N ARG A 96 -19.58 8.35 -15.25
CA ARG A 96 -20.38 8.53 -14.02
C ARG A 96 -19.68 9.36 -12.95
N PHE A 97 -18.36 9.45 -13.00
CA PHE A 97 -17.53 10.09 -11.97
C PHE A 97 -16.68 11.24 -12.53
N PRO A 98 -17.28 12.30 -13.10
CA PRO A 98 -16.55 13.37 -13.79
C PRO A 98 -15.60 14.16 -12.87
N LYS A 99 -15.83 14.11 -11.56
CA LYS A 99 -15.00 14.78 -10.53
C LYS A 99 -14.03 13.83 -9.82
N ALA A 100 -14.00 12.55 -10.18
CA ALA A 100 -13.12 11.59 -9.54
C ALA A 100 -11.66 11.90 -9.86
N THR A 101 -10.85 11.97 -8.80
CA THR A 101 -9.39 12.10 -8.91
C THR A 101 -8.78 10.82 -9.49
N PRO A 102 -7.57 10.88 -10.09
CA PRO A 102 -6.88 9.67 -10.54
C PRO A 102 -6.72 8.61 -9.45
N GLN A 103 -6.52 9.04 -8.20
CA GLN A 103 -6.42 8.12 -7.07
C GLN A 103 -7.74 7.40 -6.78
N GLN A 104 -8.87 8.11 -6.80
CA GLN A 104 -10.18 7.49 -6.61
C GLN A 104 -10.52 6.52 -7.75
N LYS A 105 -10.13 6.83 -8.99
CA LYS A 105 -10.26 5.90 -10.11
C LYS A 105 -9.43 4.64 -9.89
N ALA A 106 -8.17 4.79 -9.46
CA ALA A 106 -7.32 3.66 -9.10
C ALA A 106 -7.90 2.84 -7.93
N ASP A 107 -8.53 3.49 -6.94
CA ASP A 107 -9.22 2.81 -5.84
C ASP A 107 -10.40 1.95 -6.34
N LEU A 108 -11.22 2.48 -7.26
CA LEU A 108 -12.30 1.71 -7.88
C LEU A 108 -11.78 0.53 -8.71
N LEU A 109 -10.77 0.75 -9.56
CA LEU A 109 -10.13 -0.31 -10.36
C LEU A 109 -9.58 -1.42 -9.47
N ARG A 110 -8.93 -1.05 -8.37
CA ARG A 110 -8.35 -1.99 -7.42
C ARG A 110 -9.39 -2.94 -6.87
N PHE A 111 -10.48 -2.41 -6.33
CA PHE A 111 -11.49 -3.24 -5.71
C PHE A 111 -12.24 -4.09 -6.73
N GLU A 112 -12.51 -3.55 -7.92
CA GLU A 112 -13.13 -4.30 -9.01
C GLU A 112 -12.25 -5.46 -9.47
N LEU A 113 -10.95 -5.24 -9.73
CA LEU A 113 -10.03 -6.30 -10.15
C LEU A 113 -9.87 -7.39 -9.10
N ILE A 114 -9.73 -7.02 -7.82
CA ILE A 114 -9.64 -7.98 -6.71
C ILE A 114 -10.94 -8.76 -6.56
N TYR A 115 -12.09 -8.10 -6.64
CA TYR A 115 -13.38 -8.79 -6.57
C TYR A 115 -13.57 -9.74 -7.76
N GLN A 116 -13.30 -9.30 -8.99
CA GLN A 116 -13.57 -10.09 -10.19
C GLN A 116 -12.62 -11.28 -10.34
N TYR A 117 -11.33 -11.07 -10.11
CA TYR A 117 -10.28 -12.03 -10.47
C TYR A 117 -9.49 -12.56 -9.27
N GLY A 118 -9.64 -11.95 -8.09
CA GLY A 118 -8.75 -12.22 -6.96
C GLY A 118 -7.30 -11.87 -7.27
N GLY A 119 -6.40 -12.50 -6.53
CA GLY A 119 -4.96 -12.28 -6.62
C GLY A 119 -4.53 -11.15 -5.71
N ILE A 120 -3.48 -10.44 -6.09
CA ILE A 120 -2.84 -9.39 -5.29
C ILE A 120 -2.90 -8.08 -6.05
N TRP A 121 -3.46 -7.04 -5.46
CA TRP A 121 -3.20 -5.68 -5.90
C TRP A 121 -1.90 -5.22 -5.25
N LEU A 122 -1.03 -4.57 -6.03
CA LEU A 122 0.20 -3.97 -5.55
C LEU A 122 0.40 -2.60 -6.18
N ASP A 123 0.50 -1.55 -5.36
CA ASP A 123 0.89 -0.23 -5.84
C ASP A 123 2.25 -0.26 -6.54
N ALA A 124 2.34 0.32 -7.75
CA ALA A 124 3.47 0.10 -8.65
C ALA A 124 4.85 0.58 -8.16
N SER A 125 4.87 1.45 -7.16
CA SER A 125 6.11 1.97 -6.56
C SER A 125 6.49 1.26 -5.26
N THR A 126 6.19 -0.03 -5.16
CA THR A 126 6.55 -0.89 -4.03
C THR A 126 7.79 -1.70 -4.39
N ILE A 127 8.78 -1.72 -3.51
CA ILE A 127 9.98 -2.53 -3.69
C ILE A 127 9.73 -3.88 -3.04
N VAL A 128 9.96 -4.97 -3.76
CA VAL A 128 9.75 -6.35 -3.29
C VAL A 128 11.08 -7.08 -3.32
N TYR A 129 11.43 -7.77 -2.22
CA TYR A 129 12.72 -8.45 -2.08
C TYR A 129 12.60 -9.98 -2.11
N GLU A 130 11.39 -10.53 -2.01
CA GLU A 130 11.12 -11.97 -2.12
C GLU A 130 9.76 -12.21 -2.80
N SER A 131 9.46 -13.46 -3.16
CA SER A 131 8.14 -13.81 -3.71
C SER A 131 7.02 -13.46 -2.74
N LEU A 132 5.87 -13.03 -3.25
CA LEU A 132 4.67 -12.74 -2.47
C LEU A 132 3.90 -13.99 -2.02
N ASP A 133 4.48 -15.18 -2.21
CA ASP A 133 3.97 -16.48 -1.73
C ASP A 133 3.63 -16.47 -0.25
N TRP A 134 4.40 -15.74 0.56
CA TRP A 134 4.15 -15.62 2.00
C TRP A 134 2.75 -15.11 2.33
N ILE A 135 2.09 -14.39 1.43
CA ILE A 135 0.70 -13.94 1.61
C ILE A 135 -0.23 -15.16 1.62
N GLN A 136 -0.07 -16.10 0.69
CA GLN A 136 -0.86 -17.33 0.65
C GLN A 136 -0.58 -18.18 1.89
N ASP A 137 0.68 -18.28 2.31
CA ASP A 137 1.07 -19.02 3.52
C ASP A 137 0.41 -18.43 4.77
N LEU A 138 0.39 -17.10 4.88
CA LEU A 138 -0.23 -16.41 6.02
C LEU A 138 -1.75 -16.55 6.01
N VAL A 139 -2.40 -16.41 4.85
CA VAL A 139 -3.85 -16.62 4.68
C VAL A 139 -4.22 -18.04 5.11
N LYS A 140 -3.43 -19.04 4.70
CA LYS A 140 -3.62 -20.45 5.10
C LYS A 140 -3.38 -20.65 6.61
N LYS A 141 -2.26 -20.15 7.15
CA LYS A 141 -1.90 -20.25 8.58
C LYS A 141 -2.97 -19.64 9.49
N THR A 142 -3.60 -18.55 9.06
CA THR A 142 -4.61 -17.82 9.83
C THR A 142 -6.04 -18.27 9.51
N GLN A 143 -6.21 -19.18 8.56
CA GLN A 143 -7.49 -19.66 8.03
C GLN A 143 -8.42 -18.51 7.60
N THR A 144 -7.88 -17.50 6.95
CA THR A 144 -8.65 -16.36 6.43
C THR A 144 -8.85 -16.47 4.92
N ASN A 145 -9.56 -15.53 4.30
CA ASN A 145 -9.77 -15.52 2.84
C ASN A 145 -9.13 -14.33 2.10
N SER A 146 -8.43 -13.48 2.85
CA SER A 146 -7.82 -12.28 2.32
C SER A 146 -6.71 -11.76 3.21
N PHE A 147 -5.88 -10.89 2.65
CA PHE A 147 -4.82 -10.18 3.35
C PHE A 147 -4.88 -8.69 3.00
N ALA A 148 -4.57 -7.87 3.98
CA ALA A 148 -4.24 -6.46 3.79
C ALA A 148 -3.24 -6.00 4.84
N TYR A 149 -2.64 -4.84 4.65
CA TYR A 149 -2.00 -4.14 5.74
C TYR A 149 -3.01 -3.30 6.52
N TYR A 150 -2.73 -3.02 7.78
CA TYR A 150 -3.46 -2.01 8.55
C TYR A 150 -2.52 -0.96 9.12
N ARG A 151 -3.07 0.22 9.38
CA ARG A 151 -2.32 1.33 9.95
C ARG A 151 -2.65 1.49 11.43
N ALA A 152 -1.73 1.04 12.29
CA ALA A 152 -1.91 1.11 13.74
C ALA A 152 -2.11 2.55 14.23
N LYS A 153 -1.37 3.52 13.66
CA LYS A 153 -1.56 4.94 14.01
C LYS A 153 -2.97 5.48 13.74
N ASN A 154 -3.68 4.89 12.77
CA ASN A 154 -5.03 5.30 12.43
C ASN A 154 -6.11 4.49 13.17
N THR A 155 -5.72 3.44 13.89
CA THR A 155 -6.63 2.42 14.45
C THR A 155 -6.71 2.53 15.98
N THR A 156 -7.91 2.81 16.47
CA THR A 156 -8.26 2.75 17.90
C THR A 156 -9.11 1.51 18.19
N ILE A 157 -10.00 1.13 17.26
CA ILE A 157 -10.93 0.01 17.39
C ILE A 157 -10.34 -1.20 16.67
N LYS A 158 -9.74 -2.12 17.42
CA LYS A 158 -9.02 -3.29 16.88
C LYS A 158 -9.90 -4.33 16.19
N THR A 159 -11.21 -4.34 16.47
CA THR A 159 -12.19 -5.19 15.77
C THR A 159 -12.56 -4.62 14.40
N SER A 160 -12.17 -3.39 14.09
CA SER A 160 -12.32 -2.80 12.74
C SER A 160 -11.12 -1.91 12.42
N PRO A 161 -9.94 -2.52 12.24
CA PRO A 161 -8.72 -1.79 11.98
C PRO A 161 -8.82 -0.98 10.68
N VAL A 162 -8.12 0.15 10.65
CA VAL A 162 -8.04 0.98 9.43
C VAL A 162 -7.11 0.30 8.44
N LEU A 163 -7.71 -0.32 7.42
CA LEU A 163 -7.00 -1.03 6.37
C LEU A 163 -6.28 -0.07 5.43
N GLU A 164 -5.08 -0.45 5.03
CA GLU A 164 -4.41 0.11 3.86
C GLU A 164 -4.93 -0.58 2.59
N ASN A 165 -5.07 0.18 1.51
CA ASN A 165 -5.52 -0.38 0.23
C ASN A 165 -4.40 -0.45 -0.82
N TRP A 166 -3.15 -0.06 -0.53
CA TRP A 166 -2.05 -0.13 -1.52
C TRP A 166 -1.52 -1.56 -1.77
N LEU A 167 -1.84 -2.52 -0.89
CA LEU A 167 -1.69 -3.95 -1.13
C LEU A 167 -2.87 -4.68 -0.52
N LEU A 168 -3.60 -5.41 -1.36
CA LEU A 168 -4.74 -6.25 -1.00
C LEU A 168 -4.56 -7.60 -1.67
N ALA A 169 -4.87 -8.68 -0.97
CA ALA A 169 -4.91 -10.00 -1.60
C ALA A 169 -6.19 -10.72 -1.22
N SER A 170 -6.83 -11.39 -2.18
CA SER A 170 -8.00 -12.21 -1.90
C SER A 170 -8.26 -13.28 -2.96
N ALA A 171 -9.04 -14.28 -2.57
CA ALA A 171 -9.74 -15.14 -3.52
C ALA A 171 -10.73 -14.30 -4.36
N ALA A 172 -10.99 -14.74 -5.59
CA ALA A 172 -11.98 -14.11 -6.44
C ALA A 172 -13.38 -14.19 -5.80
N LYS A 173 -14.22 -13.20 -6.12
CA LYS A 173 -15.62 -13.10 -5.67
C LYS A 173 -15.82 -12.99 -4.16
N ASN A 174 -14.81 -12.56 -3.42
CA ASN A 174 -14.96 -12.24 -2.01
C ASN A 174 -15.95 -11.06 -1.82
N PRO A 175 -17.11 -11.28 -1.16
CA PRO A 175 -18.16 -10.26 -1.04
C PRO A 175 -17.72 -8.96 -0.36
N PHE A 176 -16.73 -9.02 0.55
CA PHE A 176 -16.26 -7.83 1.25
C PHE A 176 -15.73 -6.76 0.28
N PHE A 177 -14.96 -7.16 -0.74
CA PHE A 177 -14.44 -6.22 -1.73
C PHE A 177 -15.53 -5.64 -2.62
N LYS A 178 -16.64 -6.37 -2.84
CA LYS A 178 -17.81 -5.83 -3.54
C LYS A 178 -18.52 -4.77 -2.70
N TYR A 179 -18.75 -5.03 -1.42
CA TYR A 179 -19.34 -4.05 -0.51
C TYR A 179 -18.46 -2.80 -0.39
N TRP A 180 -17.15 -2.98 -0.31
CA TRP A 180 -16.20 -1.88 -0.28
C TRP A 180 -16.21 -1.05 -1.58
N PHE A 181 -16.25 -1.72 -2.73
CA PHE A 181 -16.42 -1.06 -4.03
C PHE A 181 -17.72 -0.25 -4.08
N ASP A 182 -18.86 -0.83 -3.71
CA ASP A 182 -20.18 -0.19 -3.79
C ASP A 182 -20.28 1.04 -2.88
N GLU A 183 -19.73 0.95 -1.67
CA GLU A 183 -19.70 2.10 -0.75
C GLU A 183 -18.75 3.20 -1.27
N LEU A 184 -17.62 2.84 -1.88
CA LEU A 184 -16.73 3.82 -2.51
C LEU A 184 -17.39 4.50 -3.72
N VAL A 185 -18.14 3.75 -4.55
CA VAL A 185 -18.93 4.32 -5.65
C VAL A 185 -19.90 5.36 -5.09
N THR A 186 -20.66 5.00 -4.05
CA THR A 186 -21.60 5.92 -3.38
C THR A 186 -20.89 7.18 -2.88
N ALA A 187 -19.72 7.02 -2.25
CA ALA A 187 -18.94 8.13 -1.72
C ALA A 187 -18.39 9.07 -2.82
N ILE A 188 -18.02 8.52 -3.98
CA ILE A 188 -17.52 9.30 -5.12
C ILE A 188 -18.67 10.01 -5.84
N GLU A 189 -19.82 9.36 -6.04
CA GLU A 189 -21.00 9.96 -6.68
C GLU A 189 -21.54 11.15 -5.90
N LEU A 190 -21.62 11.02 -4.57
CA LEU A 190 -21.99 12.14 -3.68
C LEU A 190 -20.90 13.21 -3.61
N THR A 191 -19.70 12.94 -4.10
CA THR A 191 -18.43 13.58 -3.74
C THR A 191 -18.00 13.28 -2.30
N PRO A 192 -16.69 13.09 -2.04
CA PRO A 192 -16.20 12.77 -0.70
C PRO A 192 -16.64 13.75 0.37
N LYS A 193 -16.70 15.05 0.04
CA LYS A 193 -17.13 16.10 0.96
C LYS A 193 -18.58 15.91 1.40
N ALA A 194 -19.51 15.73 0.46
CA ALA A 194 -20.92 15.56 0.81
C ALA A 194 -21.18 14.19 1.45
N TYR A 195 -20.46 13.16 1.03
CA TYR A 195 -20.49 11.85 1.68
C TYR A 195 -20.11 11.93 3.16
N LEU A 196 -18.99 12.59 3.48
CA LEU A 196 -18.55 12.78 4.87
C LEU A 196 -19.54 13.62 5.69
N GLN A 197 -20.14 14.66 5.08
CA GLN A 197 -21.17 15.46 5.73
C GLN A 197 -22.39 14.59 6.06
N LYS A 198 -22.85 13.78 5.11
CA LYS A 198 -23.96 12.84 5.31
C LYS A 198 -23.66 11.86 6.44
N LEU A 199 -22.48 11.23 6.45
CA LEU A 199 -22.10 10.32 7.53
C LEU A 199 -22.09 11.00 8.90
N LYS A 200 -21.62 12.24 8.98
CA LYS A 200 -21.63 13.01 10.23
C LYS A 200 -23.04 13.26 10.76
N GLU A 201 -24.03 13.35 9.87
CA GLU A 201 -25.44 13.57 10.22
C GLU A 201 -26.19 12.26 10.52
N THR A 202 -25.82 11.15 9.88
CA THR A 202 -26.57 9.89 9.94
C THR A 202 -25.96 8.82 10.84
N GLU A 203 -24.64 8.85 11.06
CA GLU A 203 -23.94 7.82 11.85
C GLU A 203 -23.79 8.30 13.31
N PRO A 204 -24.44 7.65 14.29
CA PRO A 204 -24.38 8.08 15.69
C PRO A 204 -22.95 8.05 16.24
N ASP A 205 -22.15 7.09 15.80
CA ASP A 205 -20.75 6.90 16.22
C ASP A 205 -19.76 7.37 15.14
N TYR A 206 -20.03 8.51 14.51
CA TYR A 206 -19.20 9.04 13.41
C TYR A 206 -17.70 9.14 13.75
N GLN A 207 -17.35 9.49 15.00
CA GLN A 207 -15.94 9.56 15.42
C GLN A 207 -15.27 8.18 15.47
N ASP A 208 -15.98 7.18 15.96
CA ASP A 208 -15.52 5.78 15.99
C ASP A 208 -15.41 5.22 14.57
N LEU A 209 -16.29 5.64 13.67
CA LEU A 209 -16.22 5.30 12.25
C LEU A 209 -14.95 5.83 11.59
N ILE A 210 -14.63 7.12 11.76
CA ILE A 210 -13.47 7.73 11.10
C ILE A 210 -12.14 7.46 11.80
N GLN A 211 -12.18 7.08 13.09
CA GLN A 211 -11.01 6.86 13.94
C GLN A 211 -9.98 8.01 13.79
N HIS A 212 -8.71 7.68 13.52
CA HIS A 212 -7.65 8.67 13.28
C HIS A 212 -7.27 8.78 11.80
N ILE A 213 -8.19 8.51 10.88
CA ILE A 213 -7.96 8.69 9.44
C ILE A 213 -7.76 10.19 9.15
N GLY A 214 -6.55 10.55 8.69
CA GLY A 214 -6.24 11.91 8.26
C GLY A 214 -6.73 12.19 6.83
N ARG A 215 -6.96 13.47 6.49
CA ARG A 215 -7.36 13.91 5.13
C ARG A 215 -8.52 13.07 4.57
N LEU A 216 -9.63 13.00 5.31
CA LEU A 216 -10.79 12.13 5.03
C LEU A 216 -11.27 12.16 3.57
N GLU A 217 -11.35 13.33 2.92
CA GLU A 217 -11.77 13.43 1.51
C GLU A 217 -10.79 12.74 0.54
N TYR A 218 -9.48 12.81 0.84
CA TYR A 218 -8.43 12.16 0.06
C TYR A 218 -8.36 10.65 0.35
N LEU A 219 -8.62 10.24 1.59
CA LEU A 219 -8.67 8.83 2.02
C LEU A 219 -10.11 8.31 2.12
N VAL A 220 -11.00 8.76 1.23
CA VAL A 220 -12.43 8.41 1.30
C VAL A 220 -12.66 6.90 1.18
N ALA A 221 -11.80 6.18 0.45
CA ALA A 221 -11.82 4.72 0.38
C ALA A 221 -11.63 4.05 1.76
N TYR A 222 -10.85 4.66 2.65
CA TYR A 222 -10.62 4.15 4.00
C TYR A 222 -11.87 4.36 4.86
N VAL A 223 -12.56 5.48 4.67
CA VAL A 223 -13.84 5.78 5.35
C VAL A 223 -14.94 4.85 4.86
N ALA A 224 -15.03 4.61 3.55
CA ALA A 224 -15.95 3.62 2.97
C ALA A 224 -15.68 2.21 3.54
N CYS A 225 -14.41 1.81 3.65
CA CYS A 225 -14.02 0.56 4.30
C CYS A 225 -14.56 0.46 5.73
N GLN A 226 -14.34 1.50 6.54
CA GLN A 226 -14.77 1.52 7.93
C GLN A 226 -16.26 1.35 8.07
N LYS A 227 -17.04 2.00 7.19
CA LYS A 227 -18.49 1.85 7.17
C LYS A 227 -18.92 0.43 6.81
N VAL A 228 -18.33 -0.15 5.79
CA VAL A 228 -18.60 -1.55 5.41
C VAL A 228 -18.26 -2.50 6.54
N MET A 229 -17.12 -2.33 7.21
CA MET A 229 -16.69 -3.17 8.33
C MET A 229 -17.63 -3.13 9.54
N ARG A 230 -18.47 -2.09 9.70
CA ARG A 230 -19.49 -2.05 10.77
C ARG A 230 -20.59 -3.10 10.58
N ASN A 231 -20.88 -3.47 9.33
CA ASN A 231 -21.96 -4.40 9.00
C ASN A 231 -21.46 -5.72 8.42
N HIS A 232 -20.25 -5.73 7.84
CA HIS A 232 -19.67 -6.85 7.13
C HIS A 232 -18.20 -7.02 7.52
N LEU A 233 -17.95 -7.77 8.60
CA LEU A 233 -16.59 -8.04 9.07
C LEU A 233 -15.86 -8.99 8.09
N PRO A 234 -14.70 -8.58 7.52
CA PRO A 234 -13.98 -9.41 6.57
C PRO A 234 -13.29 -10.59 7.27
N SER A 235 -13.13 -11.70 6.54
CA SER A 235 -12.20 -12.77 6.92
C SER A 235 -10.81 -12.42 6.41
N MET A 236 -9.97 -11.82 7.24
CA MET A 236 -8.74 -11.18 6.78
C MET A 236 -7.63 -11.27 7.82
N CYS A 237 -6.43 -11.62 7.39
CA CYS A 237 -5.22 -11.46 8.18
C CYS A 237 -4.51 -10.15 7.83
N LEU A 238 -3.98 -9.48 8.85
CA LEU A 238 -3.50 -8.11 8.74
C LEU A 238 -2.15 -7.91 9.41
N ILE A 239 -1.22 -7.27 8.71
CA ILE A 239 0.07 -6.87 9.29
C ILE A 239 0.11 -5.35 9.50
N ASN A 240 0.74 -4.91 10.58
CA ASN A 240 0.93 -3.50 10.88
C ASN A 240 1.95 -2.87 9.93
N CYS A 241 1.50 -2.02 9.00
CA CYS A 241 2.41 -1.38 8.06
C CYS A 241 3.37 -0.40 8.73
N ASP A 242 3.02 0.18 9.89
CA ASP A 242 3.85 1.17 10.56
C ASP A 242 5.16 0.56 11.10
N LYS A 243 5.17 -0.74 11.40
CA LYS A 243 6.35 -1.52 11.82
C LYS A 243 6.94 -2.41 10.73
N ASN A 244 6.28 -2.49 9.58
CA ASN A 244 6.66 -3.33 8.44
C ASN A 244 6.89 -2.47 7.18
N ALA A 245 5.96 -2.48 6.21
CA ALA A 245 6.14 -1.90 4.89
C ALA A 245 6.46 -0.39 4.86
N LEU A 246 6.09 0.36 5.90
CA LEU A 246 6.36 1.79 6.06
C LEU A 246 7.41 2.09 7.15
N TYR A 247 8.11 1.06 7.65
CA TYR A 247 9.01 1.15 8.81
C TYR A 247 10.01 2.31 8.70
N PHE A 248 10.73 2.44 7.59
CA PHE A 248 11.75 3.48 7.43
C PHE A 248 11.15 4.89 7.48
N GLN A 249 9.97 5.09 6.91
CA GLN A 249 9.27 6.36 6.97
C GLN A 249 8.78 6.66 8.39
N VAL A 250 8.24 5.66 9.09
CA VAL A 250 7.76 5.81 10.47
C VAL A 250 8.92 6.09 11.42
N LYS A 251 10.00 5.31 11.35
CA LYS A 251 11.26 5.48 12.10
C LYS A 251 11.77 6.92 12.01
N HIS A 252 11.72 7.49 10.81
CA HIS A 252 12.25 8.83 10.55
C HIS A 252 11.22 9.94 10.64
N GLN A 253 10.01 9.67 11.16
CA GLN A 253 8.92 10.65 11.25
C GLN A 253 8.67 11.35 9.90
N TRP A 254 8.76 10.58 8.80
CA TRP A 254 8.54 11.03 7.43
C TRP A 254 9.55 12.09 6.95
N VAL A 255 10.77 12.07 7.50
CA VAL A 255 11.92 12.86 6.99
C VAL A 255 12.59 12.09 5.86
N LYS A 256 12.18 12.38 4.62
CA LYS A 256 12.61 11.70 3.39
C LYS A 256 14.13 11.64 3.15
N GLU A 257 14.90 12.63 3.61
CA GLU A 257 16.37 12.61 3.48
C GLU A 257 17.03 11.56 4.37
N LYS A 258 16.41 11.21 5.51
CA LYS A 258 16.89 10.09 6.33
C LYS A 258 16.53 8.74 5.70
N VAL A 259 15.32 8.64 5.15
CA VAL A 259 14.90 7.45 4.36
C VAL A 259 15.84 7.26 3.17
N LEU A 260 16.26 8.33 2.49
CA LEU A 260 17.27 8.26 1.43
C LEU A 260 18.59 7.67 1.93
N ILE A 261 19.09 8.06 3.10
CA ILE A 261 20.32 7.50 3.66
C ILE A 261 20.17 6.00 3.95
N ASP A 262 19.08 5.59 4.60
CA ASP A 262 18.84 4.18 4.90
C ASP A 262 18.71 3.33 3.63
N MET A 263 18.00 3.84 2.62
CA MET A 263 17.73 3.11 1.39
C MET A 263 18.95 3.06 0.45
N ALA A 264 19.65 4.18 0.25
CA ALA A 264 20.68 4.31 -0.79
C ALA A 264 22.12 4.13 -0.28
N ILE A 265 22.37 4.19 1.03
CA ILE A 265 23.73 4.17 1.59
C ILE A 265 23.96 2.98 2.50
N HIS A 266 23.09 2.75 3.48
CA HIS A 266 23.32 1.71 4.47
C HIS A 266 23.30 0.30 3.86
N TYR A 267 23.96 -0.63 4.53
CA TYR A 267 23.77 -2.05 4.26
C TYR A 267 22.34 -2.45 4.69
N PRO A 268 21.70 -3.37 3.95
CA PRO A 268 20.48 -4.01 4.38
C PRO A 268 20.64 -4.68 5.76
N PRO A 269 19.53 -4.88 6.49
CA PRO A 269 19.56 -5.69 7.70
C PRO A 269 19.95 -7.15 7.42
N ALA A 270 20.32 -7.88 8.48
CA ALA A 270 20.60 -9.32 8.38
C ALA A 270 19.38 -10.13 7.93
N GLU A 271 18.19 -9.78 8.44
CA GLU A 271 16.91 -10.29 7.94
C GLU A 271 16.27 -9.25 7.02
N MET A 272 16.12 -9.61 5.74
CA MET A 272 15.57 -8.71 4.74
C MET A 272 14.09 -8.41 4.98
N PRO A 273 13.65 -7.18 4.70
CA PRO A 273 12.22 -6.88 4.60
C PRO A 273 11.62 -7.66 3.42
N LYS A 274 10.40 -8.21 3.55
CA LYS A 274 9.73 -8.85 2.40
C LYS A 274 9.47 -7.84 1.26
N LEU A 275 9.04 -6.64 1.66
CA LEU A 275 8.77 -5.51 0.78
C LEU A 275 8.87 -4.18 1.52
N ILE A 276 8.97 -3.07 0.77
CA ILE A 276 8.91 -1.71 1.28
C ILE A 276 7.96 -0.90 0.39
N LYS A 277 6.93 -0.32 1.01
CA LYS A 277 6.02 0.63 0.37
C LYS A 277 6.60 2.02 0.47
N LEU A 278 6.66 2.77 -0.63
CA LEU A 278 7.06 4.19 -0.62
C LEU A 278 5.84 5.12 -0.76
N ALA A 279 5.78 6.14 0.10
CA ALA A 279 4.85 7.24 -0.07
C ALA A 279 5.38 8.26 -1.09
N GLY A 280 4.49 9.10 -1.64
CA GLY A 280 4.80 9.92 -2.81
C GLY A 280 6.00 10.87 -2.65
N LYS A 281 6.24 11.41 -1.44
CA LYS A 281 7.38 12.31 -1.19
C LYS A 281 8.71 11.57 -1.16
N GLU A 282 8.75 10.41 -0.50
CA GLU A 282 9.93 9.55 -0.41
C GLU A 282 10.22 8.93 -1.76
N ARG A 283 9.21 8.40 -2.46
CA ARG A 283 9.32 7.92 -3.85
C ARG A 283 9.95 8.96 -4.76
N LYS A 284 9.47 10.22 -4.74
CA LYS A 284 10.03 11.29 -5.57
C LYS A 284 11.50 11.58 -5.25
N THR A 285 11.87 11.56 -3.97
CA THR A 285 13.26 11.74 -3.56
C THR A 285 14.12 10.57 -4.02
N LEU A 286 13.70 9.33 -3.75
CA LEU A 286 14.47 8.13 -4.12
C LEU A 286 14.64 8.01 -5.63
N SER A 287 13.58 8.26 -6.41
CA SER A 287 13.65 8.26 -7.89
C SER A 287 14.71 9.22 -8.40
N HIS A 288 14.76 10.45 -7.85
CA HIS A 288 15.74 11.45 -8.25
C HIS A 288 17.20 11.01 -8.04
N TYR A 289 17.50 10.30 -6.95
CA TYR A 289 18.86 9.83 -6.67
C TYR A 289 19.17 8.52 -7.39
N TYR A 290 18.19 7.64 -7.55
CA TYR A 290 18.32 6.41 -8.33
C TYR A 290 18.68 6.71 -9.79
N GLU A 291 17.95 7.63 -10.44
CA GLU A 291 18.18 8.06 -11.82
C GLU A 291 19.57 8.69 -12.05
N LYS A 292 20.20 9.18 -10.98
CA LYS A 292 21.56 9.74 -11.01
C LYS A 292 22.65 8.72 -10.66
N GLY A 293 22.30 7.45 -10.41
CA GLY A 293 23.24 6.44 -9.91
C GLY A 293 23.78 6.76 -8.52
N MET A 294 23.08 7.58 -7.74
CA MET A 294 23.52 8.05 -6.42
C MET A 294 23.03 7.14 -5.30
N TYR A 295 23.41 5.87 -5.37
CA TYR A 295 23.24 4.87 -4.33
C TYR A 295 24.46 3.95 -4.34
N LEU A 296 24.68 3.21 -3.25
CA LEU A 296 25.78 2.28 -3.12
C LEU A 296 25.31 0.85 -3.44
N GLU A 297 26.18 0.09 -4.11
CA GLU A 297 25.95 -1.33 -4.42
C GLU A 297 25.66 -2.13 -3.14
N GLY A 298 24.69 -3.04 -3.23
CA GLY A 298 24.17 -3.81 -2.11
C GLY A 298 23.51 -2.94 -1.04
N SER A 299 22.89 -1.82 -1.41
CA SER A 299 21.94 -1.08 -0.54
C SER A 299 20.50 -1.54 -0.83
N LEU A 300 19.54 -1.10 -0.03
CA LEU A 300 18.12 -1.44 -0.28
C LEU A 300 17.58 -0.83 -1.58
N LEU A 301 18.22 0.22 -2.12
CA LEU A 301 17.82 0.85 -3.37
C LEU A 301 18.46 0.19 -4.61
N ASP A 302 19.39 -0.75 -4.42
CA ASP A 302 20.07 -1.49 -5.47
C ASP A 302 19.24 -2.70 -5.91
N ILE A 303 18.22 -2.46 -6.73
CA ILE A 303 17.28 -3.45 -7.29
C ILE A 303 17.39 -3.54 -8.81
#